data_AF-X0ZUF1-F1
#
_entry.id   AF-X0ZUF1-F1
#
_cell.length_a   1.000
_cell.length_b   1.000
_cell.length_c   1.000
_cell.angle_alpha   90.00
_cell.angle_beta   90.00
_cell.angle_gamma   90.00
#
_symmetry.space_group_name_H-M   'P 1'
#
loop_
_entity.id
_entity.type
_entity.pdbx_description
1 polymer ?
#
loop_
_entity_poly.entity_id
_entity_poly.type
_entity_poly.pdbx_seq_one_letter_code
_entity_poly.pdbx_strand_id
1 'polypeptide(L)' 'MKIKDFLIEKGLSTDSTEIILIPKNYKLLDESKTLKALKLIDALYEQDDVQEIYTNFEIPDELMETL' A
#
# COMPACT_ATOMS: atom_id res chain seq x y z
N MET A 1 5.61 21.60 -3.61
CA MET A 1 5.35 20.84 -2.37
C MET A 1 6.53 21.13 -1.45
N LYS A 2 6.38 21.91 -0.36
CA LYS A 2 7.53 22.56 0.33
C LYS A 2 8.74 21.64 0.59
N ILE A 3 8.50 20.41 1.05
CA ILE A 3 9.57 19.43 1.32
C ILE A 3 10.21 18.94 0.02
N LYS A 4 9.41 18.61 -1.00
CA LYS A 4 9.91 18.20 -2.32
C LYS A 4 10.77 19.29 -2.97
N ASP A 5 10.27 20.52 -2.96
CA ASP A 5 10.95 21.66 -3.57
C ASP A 5 12.32 21.88 -2.89
N PHE A 6 12.37 21.76 -1.57
CA PHE A 6 13.62 21.79 -0.79
C PHE A 6 14.60 20.66 -1.15
N LEU A 7 14.11 19.43 -1.36
CA LEU A 7 14.97 18.31 -1.77
C LEU A 7 15.59 18.54 -3.15
N ILE A 8 14.81 19.06 -4.10
CA ILE A 8 15.28 19.41 -5.45
C ILE A 8 16.33 20.53 -5.40
N GLU A 9 16.11 21.57 -4.58
CA GLU A 9 17.08 22.65 -4.37
C GLU A 9 18.42 22.15 -3.77
N LYS A 10 18.39 21.03 -3.04
CA LYS A 10 19.59 20.36 -2.52
C LYS A 10 20.24 19.40 -3.51
N GLY A 11 19.74 19.33 -4.74
CA GLY A 11 20.26 18.45 -5.79
C GLY A 11 19.84 16.99 -5.64
N LEU A 12 18.83 16.71 -4.80
CA LEU A 12 18.27 15.36 -4.65
C LEU A 12 17.09 15.19 -5.60
N SER A 13 17.13 14.13 -6.42
CA SER A 13 15.99 13.71 -7.23
C SER A 13 15.02 12.88 -6.39
N THR A 14 13.73 13.15 -6.53
CA THR A 14 12.65 12.33 -5.95
C THR A 14 12.09 11.42 -7.03
N ASP A 15 12.11 10.11 -6.82
CA ASP A 15 11.58 9.14 -7.80
C ASP A 15 10.05 9.24 -7.92
N SER A 16 9.35 9.36 -6.80
CA SER A 16 7.90 9.64 -6.77
C SER A 16 7.54 10.58 -5.63
N THR A 17 6.36 11.20 -5.71
CA THR A 17 5.80 11.99 -4.61
C THR A 17 4.29 11.92 -4.67
N GLU A 18 3.68 11.25 -3.71
CA GLU A 18 2.25 10.96 -3.69
C GLU A 18 1.67 11.26 -2.30
N ILE A 19 0.37 11.55 -2.27
CA ILE A 19 -0.38 11.65 -1.01
C ILE A 19 -1.02 10.29 -0.80
N ILE A 20 -0.62 9.60 0.26
CA ILE A 20 -1.15 8.27 0.60
C ILE A 20 -1.63 8.23 2.05
N LEU A 21 -2.51 7.28 2.35
CA LEU A 21 -2.90 6.98 3.72
C LEU A 21 -1.98 5.92 4.32
N ILE A 22 -1.27 6.30 5.38
CA ILE A 22 -0.42 5.37 6.16
C ILE A 22 -1.17 4.99 7.44
N PRO A 23 -1.41 3.69 7.70
CA PRO A 23 -2.08 3.25 8.91
C PRO A 23 -1.20 3.47 10.14
N LYS A 24 -1.83 3.69 11.31
CA LYS A 24 -1.09 3.91 12.58
C LYS A 24 -0.55 2.62 13.19
N ASN A 25 -1.08 1.47 12.79
CA ASN A 25 -0.67 0.15 13.24
C ASN A 25 -0.88 -0.88 12.13
N TYR A 26 -0.14 -1.97 12.19
CA TYR A 26 -0.29 -3.10 11.29
C TYR A 26 -0.89 -4.30 12.01
N LYS A 27 -1.63 -5.12 11.26
CA LYS A 27 -2.26 -6.33 11.77
C LYS A 27 -1.85 -7.53 10.95
N LEU A 28 -1.16 -8.47 11.59
CA LEU A 28 -0.85 -9.75 10.99
C LEU A 28 -2.14 -10.56 10.80
N LEU A 29 -2.31 -11.15 9.62
CA LEU A 29 -3.40 -12.06 9.32
C LEU A 29 -2.90 -13.51 9.24
N ASP A 30 -3.78 -14.44 9.61
CA ASP A 30 -3.59 -15.85 9.29
C ASP A 30 -3.81 -16.09 7.79
N GLU A 31 -3.28 -17.19 7.27
CA GLU A 31 -3.34 -17.55 5.85
C GLU A 31 -4.75 -17.47 5.26
N SER A 32 -5.75 -18.02 5.96
CA SER A 32 -7.13 -18.03 5.48
C SER A 32 -7.71 -16.63 5.35
N LYS A 33 -7.42 -15.75 6.31
CA LYS A 33 -7.85 -14.34 6.27
C LYS A 33 -7.08 -13.54 5.24
N THR A 34 -5.78 -13.78 5.08
CA THR A 34 -4.95 -13.15 4.05
C THR A 34 -5.51 -13.42 2.66
N LEU A 35 -5.78 -14.68 2.33
CA LEU A 35 -6.37 -15.05 1.03
C LEU A 35 -7.73 -14.39 0.78
N LYS A 36 -8.58 -14.29 1.82
CA LYS A 36 -9.86 -13.59 1.72
C LYS A 36 -9.70 -12.09 1.54
N ALA A 37 -8.74 -11.48 2.24
CA ALA A 37 -8.46 -10.06 2.14
C ALA A 37 -7.90 -9.68 0.76
N LEU A 38 -7.02 -10.50 0.18
CA LEU A 38 -6.51 -10.32 -1.17
C LEU A 38 -7.63 -10.39 -2.21
N LYS A 39 -8.50 -11.41 -2.14
CA LYS A 39 -9.67 -11.51 -3.03
C LYS A 39 -10.61 -10.31 -2.93
N LEU A 40 -10.75 -9.73 -1.73
CA LEU A 40 -11.54 -8.51 -1.54
C LEU A 40 -10.85 -7.32 -2.20
N ILE A 41 -9.54 -7.18 -2.06
CA ILE A 41 -8.76 -6.13 -2.72
C ILE A 41 -8.88 -6.24 -4.24
N ASP A 42 -8.74 -7.44 -4.80
CA ASP A 42 -8.88 -7.67 -6.24
C ASP A 42 -10.27 -7.25 -6.74
N ALA A 43 -11.32 -7.67 -6.04
CA ALA A 43 -12.69 -7.31 -6.39
C ALA A 43 -12.96 -5.79 -6.31
N LEU A 44 -12.28 -5.08 -5.41
CA LEU A 44 -12.37 -3.63 -5.31
C LEU A 44 -11.58 -2.95 -6.44
N TYR A 45 -10.42 -3.49 -6.84
CA TYR A 45 -9.63 -2.96 -7.96
C TYR A 45 -10.33 -3.11 -9.31
N GLU A 46 -11.19 -4.12 -9.47
CA GLU A 46 -11.99 -4.32 -10.69
C GLU A 46 -13.09 -3.27 -10.87
N GLN A 47 -13.37 -2.45 -9.86
CA GLN A 47 -14.42 -1.44 -9.93
C GLN A 47 -13.87 -0.12 -10.46
N ASP A 48 -14.41 0.36 -11.59
CA ASP A 48 -13.98 1.60 -12.26
C ASP A 48 -14.04 2.87 -11.37
N ASP A 49 -14.92 2.86 -10.36
CA ASP A 49 -15.11 3.97 -9.43
C ASP A 49 -14.09 3.97 -8.27
N VAL A 50 -13.36 2.88 -8.06
CA VAL A 50 -12.37 2.74 -6.99
C VAL A 50 -11.04 3.31 -7.45
N GLN A 51 -10.57 4.36 -6.77
CA GLN A 51 -9.34 5.06 -7.15
C GLN A 51 -8.09 4.51 -6.44
N GLU A 52 -8.18 4.30 -5.13
CA GLU A 52 -7.06 3.87 -4.29
C GLU A 52 -7.56 2.96 -3.17
N ILE A 53 -6.77 1.94 -2.83
CA ILE A 53 -7.05 1.00 -1.74
C ILE A 53 -5.89 1.06 -0.76
N TYR A 54 -6.21 1.28 0.52
CA TYR A 54 -5.23 1.30 1.61
C TYR A 54 -5.64 0.29 2.67
N THR A 55 -4.68 -0.50 3.12
CA THR A 55 -4.92 -1.52 4.13
C THR A 55 -3.90 -1.41 5.25
N ASN A 56 -4.26 -1.97 6.41
CA ASN A 56 -3.37 -2.02 7.57
C ASN A 56 -2.96 -3.45 7.92
N PHE A 57 -3.25 -4.42 7.05
CA PHE A 57 -2.84 -5.79 7.31
C PHE A 57 -1.47 -6.07 6.70
N GLU A 58 -0.75 -6.97 7.34
CA GLU A 58 0.57 -7.42 6.94
C GLU A 58 0.48 -8.88 6.48
N ILE A 59 1.13 -9.19 5.37
CA ILE A 59 1.23 -10.53 4.82
C ILE A 59 2.59 -11.08 5.24
N PRO A 60 2.65 -12.18 6.00
CA PRO A 60 3.92 -12.84 6.31
C PRO A 60 4.69 -13.17 5.02
N ASP A 61 6.01 -12.93 5.02
CA ASP A 61 6.87 -13.20 3.84
C ASP A 61 6.73 -14.64 3.34
N GLU A 62 6.62 -15.60 4.26
CA GLU A 62 6.42 -17.02 3.97
C GLU A 62 5.15 -17.30 3.14
N LEU A 63 4.10 -16.51 3.33
CA LEU A 63 2.85 -16.62 2.55
C LEU A 63 2.98 -15.89 1.21
N MET A 64 3.78 -14.83 1.14
CA MET A 64 4.01 -14.07 -0.08
C MET A 64 4.74 -14.90 -1.14
N GLU A 65 5.61 -15.82 -0.74
CA GLU A 65 6.29 -16.77 -1.66
C GLU A 65 5.34 -17.81 -2.27
N THR A 66 4.16 -18.01 -1.68
CA THR A 66 3.18 -19.04 -2.09
C THR A 66 2.00 -18.49 -2.90
N LEU A 67 1.90 -17.16 -3.02
CA LEU A 67 0.88 -16.44 -3.79
C LEU A 67 1.33 -16.22 -5.24
#